data_AF-A0A9W6KD87-F1
#
_entry.id   AF-A0A9W6KD87-F1
#
_cell.length_a   1.000
_cell.length_b   1.000
_cell.length_c   1.000
_cell.angle_alpha   90.00
_cell.angle_beta   90.00
_cell.angle_gamma   90.00
#
_symmetry.space_group_name_H-M   'P 1'
#
loop_
_entity.id
_entity.type
_entity.pdbx_description
1 polymer ?
#
loop_
_entity_poly.entity_id
_entity_poly.type
_entity_poly.pdbx_seq_one_letter_code
_entity_poly.pdbx_strand_id
1 'polypeptide(L)'
;MTAQTRKAAAHWPATRIVERIATDPAARPIRLLALLLPVWAVEIEATATEAQPYEVFDRYLSRAIGKAGLRNVSALADFFGMEPALVERGVRYLATIGHVQRSGDALSLTSLGARSVAEGLRFVIKEDRQWLYFDGFTGQPLPRSHYSGTVWLDADELKLADGTIFYLINGSAPFRSQAVEELARRADREDFNLPAGLTAAKPREVHKQWLPAYVVECESTVLVFVKAIDGPDEYLARVLEPYLRDILAGELPADPREVWRTWLDGVGFTDVTPQVTANGMRRAVLPASVFPSRFAWSKLGSFEVRRQTFLQLWCDDPAMRRRAVLERAGAMVRAGSLLGIGELADRLADLATQLEVTTPDPLELRRYAKSKNDDILQVALSRMG
;
A
#
# COMPACT_ATOMS: atom_id res chain seq x y z
N MET A 1 9.18 -12.98 11.68
CA MET A 1 9.52 -12.98 10.24
C MET A 1 11.04 -12.89 10.12
N THR A 2 11.71 -13.72 9.32
CA THR A 2 13.17 -13.63 9.17
C THR A 2 13.56 -12.36 8.39
N ALA A 3 14.79 -11.87 8.52
CA ALA A 3 15.27 -10.71 7.78
C ALA A 3 15.11 -10.88 6.26
N GLN A 4 15.33 -12.10 5.75
CA GLN A 4 15.16 -12.43 4.33
C GLN A 4 13.69 -12.37 3.88
N THR A 5 12.76 -12.89 4.71
CA THR A 5 11.32 -12.79 4.43
C THR A 5 10.85 -11.34 4.47
N ARG A 6 11.42 -10.51 5.36
CA ARG A 6 11.12 -9.06 5.43
C ARG A 6 11.56 -8.33 4.16
N LYS A 7 12.78 -8.61 3.68
CA LYS A 7 13.32 -8.03 2.42
C LYS A 7 12.42 -8.35 1.23
N ALA A 8 12.07 -9.63 1.03
CA ALA A 8 11.18 -10.04 -0.06
C ALA A 8 9.76 -9.46 0.07
N ALA A 9 9.29 -9.22 1.30
CA ALA A 9 8.01 -8.59 1.55
C ALA A 9 8.01 -7.06 1.34
N ALA A 10 9.16 -6.41 1.16
CA ALA A 10 9.24 -4.94 1.14
C ALA A 10 9.09 -4.28 -0.23
N HIS A 11 9.06 -5.06 -1.31
CA HIS A 11 8.95 -4.52 -2.67
C HIS A 11 8.07 -5.41 -3.55
N TRP A 12 7.66 -4.86 -4.70
CA TRP A 12 7.10 -5.67 -5.78
C TRP A 12 8.22 -6.40 -6.53
N PRO A 13 7.97 -7.61 -7.09
CA PRO A 13 8.86 -8.15 -8.10
C PRO A 13 8.98 -7.17 -9.27
N ALA A 14 10.20 -6.90 -9.73
CA ALA A 14 10.46 -5.98 -10.85
C ALA A 14 9.64 -6.34 -12.10
N THR A 15 9.46 -7.64 -12.37
CA THR A 15 8.65 -8.14 -13.48
C THR A 15 7.21 -7.65 -13.43
N ARG A 16 6.61 -7.57 -12.23
CA ARG A 16 5.22 -7.10 -12.07
C ARG A 16 5.07 -5.62 -12.41
N ILE A 17 6.09 -4.82 -12.13
CA ILE A 17 6.10 -3.39 -12.48
C ILE A 17 6.17 -3.23 -13.99
N VAL A 18 7.08 -3.94 -14.65
CA VAL A 18 7.21 -3.92 -16.11
C VAL A 18 5.93 -4.41 -16.79
N GLU A 19 5.31 -5.48 -16.29
CA GLU A 19 4.04 -6.00 -16.82
C GLU A 19 2.91 -4.96 -16.76
N ARG A 20 2.79 -4.20 -15.66
CA ARG A 20 1.78 -3.12 -15.55
C ARG A 20 2.02 -1.98 -16.54
N ILE A 21 3.28 -1.64 -16.78
CA ILE A 21 3.64 -0.58 -17.71
C ILE A 21 3.44 -1.06 -19.15
N ALA A 22 3.63 -2.36 -19.42
CA ALA A 22 3.39 -2.96 -20.73
C ALA A 22 1.95 -2.86 -21.21
N THR A 23 0.99 -2.80 -20.29
CA THR A 23 -0.42 -2.62 -20.59
C THR A 23 -0.84 -1.17 -20.77
N ASP A 24 0.03 -0.20 -20.46
CA ASP A 24 -0.25 1.23 -20.65
C ASP A 24 0.24 1.67 -22.05
N PRO A 25 -0.66 2.01 -22.98
CA PRO A 25 -0.28 2.42 -24.34
C PRO A 25 0.42 3.79 -24.39
N ALA A 26 0.29 4.63 -23.35
CA ALA A 26 0.98 5.91 -23.26
C ALA A 26 2.40 5.76 -22.72
N ALA A 27 2.70 4.67 -22.01
CA ALA A 27 4.02 4.43 -21.44
C ALA A 27 5.00 3.87 -22.48
N ARG A 28 6.13 4.56 -22.65
CA ARG A 28 7.27 4.12 -23.45
C ARG A 28 8.49 3.98 -22.54
N PRO A 29 8.61 2.87 -21.78
CA PRO A 29 9.68 2.73 -20.81
C PRO A 29 11.03 2.45 -21.48
N ILE A 30 12.08 3.03 -20.92
CA ILE A 30 13.46 2.94 -21.37
C ILE A 30 14.25 2.02 -20.43
N ARG A 31 14.14 2.24 -19.12
CA ARG A 31 14.83 1.45 -18.09
C ARG A 31 14.11 1.49 -16.74
N LEU A 32 14.47 0.55 -15.88
CA LEU A 32 13.95 0.36 -14.52
C LEU A 32 15.10 0.47 -13.51
N LEU A 33 15.04 1.42 -12.59
CA LEU A 33 15.97 1.57 -11.48
C LEU A 33 15.34 1.12 -10.18
N ALA A 34 16.12 0.48 -9.32
CA ALA A 34 15.71 0.12 -7.96
C ALA A 34 16.37 1.12 -7.00
N LEU A 35 15.56 1.89 -6.26
CA LEU A 35 16.03 2.95 -5.36
C LEU A 35 15.58 2.68 -3.93
N LEU A 36 16.44 3.01 -2.97
CA LEU A 36 16.15 2.90 -1.56
C LEU A 36 16.00 4.31 -0.99
N LEU A 37 14.74 4.69 -0.70
CA LEU A 37 14.38 6.05 -0.33
C LEU A 37 14.45 6.25 1.19
N PRO A 38 15.10 7.31 1.69
CA PRO A 38 15.11 7.62 3.12
C PRO A 38 13.72 8.09 3.56
N VAL A 39 13.28 7.59 4.72
CA VAL A 39 12.03 7.98 5.38
C VAL A 39 12.29 8.19 6.87
N TRP A 40 11.75 9.27 7.43
CA TRP A 40 11.74 9.51 8.86
C TRP A 40 10.48 8.90 9.47
N ALA A 41 10.63 7.86 10.28
CA ALA A 41 9.56 7.27 11.07
C ALA A 41 9.56 7.93 12.45
N VAL A 42 8.45 8.58 12.78
CA VAL A 42 8.31 9.40 13.99
C VAL A 42 7.22 8.81 14.85
N GLU A 43 7.55 8.29 16.03
CA GLU A 43 6.55 7.93 17.03
C GLU A 43 6.03 9.23 17.63
N ILE A 44 4.72 9.41 17.63
CA ILE A 44 4.07 10.56 18.26
C ILE A 44 3.20 10.12 19.43
N GLU A 45 3.12 11.02 20.41
CA GLU A 45 2.07 11.03 21.42
C GLU A 45 0.97 11.95 20.92
N ALA A 46 -0.23 11.40 20.69
CA ALA A 46 -1.37 12.12 20.14
C ALA A 46 -2.50 12.16 21.18
N THR A 47 -3.06 13.35 21.39
CA THR A 47 -4.30 13.53 22.15
C THR A 47 -5.41 13.87 21.16
N ALA A 48 -6.47 13.07 21.14
CA ALA A 48 -7.62 13.28 20.27
C ALA A 48 -8.92 13.28 21.07
N THR A 49 -9.87 14.09 20.63
CA THR A 49 -11.24 14.11 21.15
C THR A 49 -12.13 13.30 20.21
N GLU A 50 -12.70 12.21 20.71
CA GLU A 50 -13.61 11.34 19.96
C GLU A 50 -15.06 11.59 20.38
N ALA A 51 -15.95 11.73 19.41
CA ALA A 51 -17.39 11.85 19.66
C ALA A 51 -18.03 10.46 19.70
N GLN A 52 -18.75 10.17 20.77
CA GLN A 52 -19.45 8.89 20.96
C GLN A 52 -20.92 9.13 21.34
N PRO A 53 -21.81 8.17 21.06
CA PRO A 53 -23.14 8.19 21.67
C PRO A 53 -23.04 8.14 23.19
N TYR A 54 -23.90 8.90 23.86
CA TYR A 54 -24.06 8.80 25.29
C TYR A 54 -24.79 7.50 25.66
N GLU A 55 -24.37 6.89 26.78
CA GLU A 55 -25.28 6.05 27.55
C GLU A 55 -26.41 6.90 28.12
N VAL A 56 -27.62 6.35 28.17
CA VAL A 56 -28.83 7.09 28.54
C VAL A 56 -28.67 7.79 29.89
N PHE A 57 -28.14 7.07 30.87
CA PHE A 57 -27.99 7.58 32.24
C PHE A 57 -26.97 8.72 32.34
N ASP A 58 -25.79 8.55 31.72
CA ASP A 58 -24.73 9.56 31.67
C ASP A 58 -25.21 10.87 31.08
N ARG A 59 -26.00 10.79 29.99
CA ARG A 59 -26.59 11.98 29.33
C ARG A 59 -27.45 12.77 30.30
N TYR A 60 -28.29 12.09 31.08
CA TYR A 60 -29.19 12.75 32.03
C TYR A 60 -28.43 13.31 33.22
N LEU A 61 -27.43 12.60 33.74
CA LEU A 61 -26.55 13.10 34.80
C LEU A 61 -25.82 14.39 34.37
N SER A 62 -25.16 14.39 33.21
CA SER A 62 -24.46 15.59 32.72
C SER A 62 -25.42 16.76 32.48
N ARG A 63 -26.63 16.50 31.96
CA ARG A 63 -27.67 17.53 31.80
C ARG A 63 -28.18 18.06 33.14
N ALA A 64 -28.35 17.22 34.16
CA ALA A 64 -28.80 17.65 35.47
C ALA A 64 -27.78 18.58 36.14
N ILE A 65 -26.48 18.30 36.01
CA ILE A 65 -25.41 19.17 36.49
C ILE A 65 -25.38 20.49 35.69
N GLY A 66 -25.39 20.40 34.35
CA GLY A 66 -25.19 21.56 33.47
C GLY A 66 -26.42 22.45 33.24
N LYS A 67 -27.62 21.89 33.22
CA LYS A 67 -28.88 22.61 32.90
C LYS A 67 -29.78 22.80 34.11
N ALA A 68 -29.87 21.80 34.99
CA ALA A 68 -30.70 21.89 36.20
C ALA A 68 -29.93 22.42 37.42
N GLY A 69 -28.60 22.59 37.32
CA GLY A 69 -27.78 23.16 38.38
C GLY A 69 -27.68 22.26 39.62
N LEU A 70 -27.87 20.94 39.47
CA LEU A 70 -27.72 19.99 40.58
C LEU A 70 -26.23 19.76 40.84
N ARG A 71 -25.73 20.32 41.95
CA ARG A 71 -24.29 20.44 42.24
C ARG A 71 -23.74 19.42 43.22
N ASN A 72 -24.49 18.41 43.65
CA ASN A 72 -23.96 17.36 44.52
C ASN A 72 -24.70 16.04 44.31
N VAL A 73 -24.12 14.95 44.80
CA VAL A 73 -24.64 13.58 44.60
C VAL A 73 -26.00 13.38 45.25
N SER A 74 -26.25 13.96 46.44
CA SER A 74 -27.55 13.86 47.12
C SER A 74 -28.66 14.48 46.27
N ALA A 75 -28.46 15.72 45.80
CA ALA A 75 -29.45 16.40 44.97
C ALA A 75 -29.72 15.67 43.65
N LEU A 76 -28.69 15.04 43.06
CA LEU A 76 -28.85 14.20 41.87
C LEU A 76 -29.64 12.91 42.21
N ALA A 77 -29.32 12.23 43.31
CA ALA A 77 -30.01 11.03 43.76
C ALA A 77 -31.49 11.29 44.05
N ASP A 78 -31.79 12.38 44.75
CA ASP A 78 -33.16 12.81 45.05
C ASP A 78 -33.93 13.15 43.76
N PHE A 79 -33.30 13.87 42.82
CA PHE A 79 -33.93 14.24 41.55
C PHE A 79 -34.24 13.04 40.65
N PHE A 80 -33.35 12.05 40.60
CA PHE A 80 -33.54 10.85 39.79
C PHE A 80 -34.34 9.75 40.50
N GLY A 81 -34.60 9.88 41.80
CA GLY A 81 -35.22 8.82 42.60
C GLY A 81 -34.37 7.54 42.66
N MET A 82 -33.05 7.71 42.74
CA MET A 82 -32.08 6.61 42.68
C MET A 82 -31.24 6.50 43.95
N GLU A 83 -30.66 5.33 44.19
CA GLU A 83 -29.73 5.13 45.29
C GLU A 83 -28.47 6.01 45.11
N PRO A 84 -28.01 6.75 46.14
CA PRO A 84 -26.83 7.62 46.05
C PRO A 84 -25.57 6.92 45.53
N ALA A 85 -25.39 5.63 45.85
CA ALA A 85 -24.26 4.84 45.38
C ALA A 85 -24.22 4.66 43.85
N LEU A 86 -25.38 4.56 43.19
CA LEU A 86 -25.48 4.44 41.74
C LEU A 86 -25.13 5.78 41.06
N VAL A 87 -25.65 6.88 41.59
CA VAL A 87 -25.34 8.23 41.12
C VAL A 87 -23.86 8.55 41.29
N GLU A 88 -23.29 8.24 42.46
CA GLU A 88 -21.85 8.40 42.74
C GLU A 88 -21.00 7.61 41.73
N ARG A 89 -21.42 6.39 41.34
CA ARG A 89 -20.71 5.62 40.30
C ARG A 89 -20.74 6.32 38.94
N GLY A 90 -21.89 6.86 38.53
CA GLY A 90 -22.03 7.62 37.29
C GLY A 90 -21.22 8.92 37.29
N VAL A 91 -21.29 9.69 38.39
CA VAL A 91 -20.49 10.91 38.58
C VAL A 91 -18.99 10.60 38.53
N ARG A 92 -18.55 9.52 39.18
CA ARG A 92 -17.15 9.10 39.16
C ARG A 92 -16.70 8.74 37.74
N TYR A 93 -17.51 7.98 37.00
CA TYR A 93 -17.23 7.69 35.61
C TYR A 93 -17.11 8.96 34.75
N LEU A 94 -18.08 9.88 34.87
CA LEU A 94 -18.04 11.18 34.18
C LEU A 94 -16.82 12.02 34.58
N ALA A 95 -16.38 11.95 35.83
CA ALA A 95 -15.16 12.61 36.28
C ALA A 95 -13.90 11.95 35.69
N THR A 96 -13.85 10.61 35.61
CA THR A 96 -12.75 9.87 34.98
C THR A 96 -12.56 10.22 33.51
N ILE A 97 -13.65 10.40 32.76
CA ILE A 97 -13.59 10.83 31.35
C ILE A 97 -13.48 12.36 31.19
N GLY A 98 -13.34 13.11 32.29
CA GLY A 98 -13.11 14.54 32.28
C GLY A 98 -14.33 15.41 31.98
N HIS A 99 -15.55 14.89 32.11
CA HIS A 99 -16.80 15.66 31.92
C HIS A 99 -17.21 16.45 33.16
N VAL A 100 -16.92 15.91 34.34
CA VAL A 100 -17.29 16.49 35.63
C VAL A 100 -16.03 16.75 36.45
N GLN A 101 -15.95 17.91 37.07
CA GLN A 101 -14.96 18.21 38.10
C GLN A 101 -15.64 18.21 39.47
N ARG A 102 -14.93 17.69 40.47
CA ARG A 102 -15.37 17.69 41.87
C ARG A 102 -14.47 18.60 42.69
N SER A 103 -15.07 19.49 43.47
CA SER A 103 -14.40 20.33 44.47
C SER A 103 -15.11 20.14 45.81
N GLY A 104 -14.55 19.29 46.67
CA GLY A 104 -15.26 18.79 47.85
C GLY A 104 -16.52 18.01 47.45
N ASP A 105 -17.69 18.46 47.90
CA ASP A 105 -18.99 17.88 47.50
C ASP A 105 -19.65 18.58 46.32
N ALA A 106 -19.07 19.69 45.84
CA ALA A 106 -19.59 20.41 44.70
C ALA A 106 -19.15 19.74 43.38
N LEU A 107 -20.11 19.56 42.48
CA LEU A 107 -19.96 19.06 41.13
C LEU A 107 -20.18 20.20 40.12
N SER A 108 -19.30 20.28 39.13
CA SER A 108 -19.45 21.18 37.98
C SER A 108 -19.07 20.46 36.69
N LEU A 109 -19.61 20.90 35.56
CA LEU A 109 -19.14 20.43 34.27
C LEU A 109 -17.80 21.11 33.93
N THR A 110 -16.90 20.33 33.33
CA THR A 110 -15.72 20.88 32.63
C THR A 110 -16.15 21.52 31.31
N SER A 111 -15.22 22.17 30.60
CA SER A 111 -15.46 22.64 29.23
C SER A 111 -15.87 21.50 28.29
N LEU A 112 -15.23 20.32 28.41
CA LEU A 112 -15.57 19.12 27.65
C LEU A 112 -16.97 18.60 27.98
N GLY A 113 -17.33 18.54 29.26
CA GLY A 113 -18.67 18.11 29.71
C GLY A 113 -19.76 19.08 29.26
N ALA A 114 -19.51 20.39 29.36
CA ALA A 114 -20.42 21.43 28.88
C ALA A 114 -20.67 21.32 27.36
N ARG A 115 -19.60 21.15 26.57
CA ARG A 115 -19.69 20.93 25.12
C ARG A 115 -20.48 19.65 24.80
N SER A 116 -20.20 18.57 25.50
CA SER A 116 -20.89 17.28 25.32
C SER A 116 -22.39 17.39 25.58
N VAL A 117 -22.80 18.14 26.60
CA VAL A 117 -24.22 18.42 26.91
C VAL A 117 -24.88 19.30 25.84
N ALA A 118 -24.16 20.28 25.29
CA ALA A 118 -24.67 21.17 24.26
C ALA A 118 -24.91 20.44 22.93
N GLU A 119 -23.96 19.60 22.51
CA GLU A 119 -24.01 18.87 21.24
C GLU A 119 -24.73 17.53 21.34
N GLY A 120 -25.01 17.04 22.56
CA GLY A 120 -25.71 15.77 22.78
C GLY A 120 -24.86 14.53 22.48
N LEU A 121 -23.54 14.70 22.36
CA LEU A 121 -22.55 13.66 22.10
C LEU A 121 -21.58 13.56 23.28
N ARG A 122 -21.15 12.36 23.64
CA ARG A 122 -20.13 12.14 24.66
C ARG A 122 -18.75 12.31 24.03
N PHE A 123 -18.07 13.42 24.31
CA PHE A 123 -16.70 13.61 23.86
C PHE A 123 -15.71 12.97 24.83
N VAL A 124 -14.88 12.04 24.36
CA VAL A 124 -13.86 11.39 25.20
C VAL A 124 -12.48 11.80 24.70
N ILE A 125 -11.61 12.20 25.62
CA ILE A 125 -10.19 12.43 25.31
C ILE A 125 -9.50 11.07 25.31
N LYS A 126 -8.88 10.72 24.20
CA LYS A 126 -8.00 9.56 24.08
C LYS A 126 -6.58 10.02 23.85
N GLU A 127 -5.67 9.40 24.59
CA GLU A 127 -4.25 9.43 24.31
C GLU A 127 -3.92 8.19 23.49
N ASP A 128 -3.23 8.40 22.38
CA ASP A 128 -2.83 7.33 21.49
C ASP A 128 -1.36 7.51 21.09
N ARG A 129 -0.73 6.39 20.76
CA ARG A 129 0.60 6.36 20.19
C ARG A 129 0.50 5.82 18.78
N GLN A 130 1.03 6.59 17.86
CA GLN A 130 1.06 6.19 16.46
C GLN A 130 2.34 6.64 15.78
N TRP A 131 2.67 5.95 14.70
CA TRP A 131 3.76 6.32 13.83
C TRP A 131 3.27 7.31 12.78
N LEU A 132 4.10 8.30 12.48
CA LEU A 132 4.00 9.12 11.29
C LEU A 132 5.24 8.95 10.43
N TYR A 133 5.08 9.04 9.12
CA TYR A 133 6.18 8.91 8.18
C TYR A 133 6.36 10.20 7.40
N PHE A 134 7.60 10.64 7.26
CA PHE A 134 7.96 11.82 6.48
C PHE A 134 9.04 11.44 5.47
N ASP A 135 8.95 11.95 4.24
CA ASP A 135 10.01 11.68 3.27
C ASP A 135 11.34 12.30 3.71
N GLY A 136 12.43 11.61 3.46
CA GLY A 136 13.76 12.04 3.89
C GLY A 136 14.33 13.21 3.10
N PHE A 137 13.67 13.68 2.04
CA PHE A 137 14.19 14.70 1.12
C PHE A 137 13.71 16.09 1.51
N THR A 138 12.40 16.25 1.56
CA THR A 138 11.69 17.51 1.81
C THR A 138 11.13 17.59 3.23
N GLY A 139 11.06 16.44 3.94
CA GLY A 139 10.46 16.35 5.26
C GLY A 139 8.93 16.50 5.23
N GLN A 140 8.28 16.30 4.09
CA GLN A 140 6.83 16.32 3.97
C GLN A 140 6.24 14.99 4.46
N PRO A 141 5.04 15.00 5.03
CA PRO A 141 4.41 13.78 5.52
C PRO A 141 3.99 12.89 4.35
N LEU A 142 4.22 11.58 4.50
CA LEU A 142 3.74 10.61 3.53
C LEU A 142 2.20 10.51 3.59
N PRO A 143 1.51 10.45 2.44
CA PRO A 143 0.08 10.26 2.41
C PRO A 143 -0.34 8.94 3.06
N ARG A 144 -1.58 8.87 3.54
CA ARG A 144 -2.17 7.71 4.23
C ARG A 144 -2.09 6.42 3.42
N SER A 145 -2.03 6.51 2.09
CA SER A 145 -1.80 5.38 1.18
C SER A 145 -0.51 4.59 1.50
N HIS A 146 0.46 5.20 2.16
CA HIS A 146 1.74 4.57 2.53
C HIS A 146 1.71 3.84 3.87
N TYR A 147 0.61 3.88 4.62
CA TYR A 147 0.54 3.28 5.96
C TYR A 147 0.10 1.82 5.94
N SER A 148 -0.58 1.41 4.87
CA SER A 148 -1.03 0.03 4.67
C SER A 148 -0.15 -0.69 3.64
N GLY A 149 0.24 -1.93 3.92
CA GLY A 149 0.99 -2.77 2.97
C GLY A 149 2.47 -2.43 2.80
N THR A 150 2.96 -1.37 3.44
CA THR A 150 4.38 -1.00 3.43
C THR A 150 5.17 -1.85 4.42
N VAL A 151 6.36 -2.29 4.00
CA VAL A 151 7.34 -2.88 4.90
C VAL A 151 8.58 -2.00 4.89
N TRP A 152 8.80 -1.32 6.00
CA TRP A 152 9.95 -0.46 6.20
C TRP A 152 11.20 -1.28 6.50
N LEU A 153 12.33 -0.85 5.96
CA LEU A 153 13.64 -1.43 6.22
C LEU A 153 14.44 -0.55 7.19
N ASP A 154 15.11 -1.19 8.13
CA ASP A 154 15.94 -0.50 9.12
C ASP A 154 17.39 -0.29 8.61
N ALA A 155 17.78 -1.02 7.55
CA ALA A 155 19.11 -0.95 6.94
C ALA A 155 19.07 -0.16 5.62
N ASP A 156 20.16 0.54 5.34
CA ASP A 156 20.42 1.34 4.13
C ASP A 156 20.95 0.49 2.95
N GLU A 157 20.74 -0.83 3.01
CA GLU A 157 21.11 -1.76 1.96
C GLU A 157 20.00 -2.76 1.65
N LEU A 158 19.73 -2.94 0.36
CA LEU A 158 18.87 -4.01 -0.11
C LEU A 158 19.46 -4.64 -1.38
N LYS A 159 19.87 -5.90 -1.25
CA LYS A 159 20.29 -6.76 -2.35
C LYS A 159 19.39 -7.99 -2.42
N LEU A 160 18.88 -8.26 -3.62
CA LEU A 160 18.01 -9.40 -3.89
C LEU A 160 18.80 -10.62 -4.37
N ALA A 161 18.15 -11.78 -4.31
CA ALA A 161 18.75 -13.05 -4.75
C ALA A 161 19.06 -13.09 -6.26
N ASP A 162 18.34 -12.31 -7.07
CA ASP A 162 18.59 -12.16 -8.51
C ASP A 162 19.75 -11.19 -8.82
N GLY A 163 20.39 -10.64 -7.79
CA GLY A 163 21.50 -9.69 -7.91
C GLY A 163 21.08 -8.24 -8.04
N THR A 164 19.77 -7.92 -8.04
CA THR A 164 19.28 -6.54 -8.01
C THR A 164 19.76 -5.85 -6.74
N ILE A 165 20.36 -4.67 -6.88
CA ILE A 165 20.80 -3.80 -5.79
C ILE A 165 19.93 -2.55 -5.84
N PHE A 166 19.34 -2.19 -4.69
CA PHE A 166 18.63 -0.93 -4.55
C PHE A 166 19.63 0.15 -4.16
N TYR A 167 19.71 1.20 -4.97
CA TYR A 167 20.67 2.28 -4.78
C TYR A 167 20.13 3.32 -3.81
N LEU A 168 20.99 3.76 -2.90
CA LEU A 168 20.70 4.89 -2.03
C LEU A 168 20.69 6.18 -2.84
N ILE A 169 19.70 7.02 -2.56
CA ILE A 169 19.72 8.40 -3.04
C ILE A 169 20.40 9.30 -2.02
N ASN A 170 21.40 10.04 -2.48
CA ASN A 170 22.01 11.12 -1.71
C ASN A 170 21.06 12.32 -1.66
N GLY A 171 20.91 12.94 -0.48
CA GLY A 171 20.02 14.10 -0.32
C GLY A 171 19.08 14.05 0.88
N SER A 172 19.35 13.19 1.88
CA SER A 172 18.54 13.14 3.09
C SER A 172 18.76 14.38 3.95
N ALA A 173 17.71 15.19 4.12
CA ALA A 173 17.69 16.28 5.08
C ALA A 173 17.43 15.74 6.50
N PRO A 174 18.02 16.35 7.55
CA PRO A 174 17.67 16.04 8.93
C PRO A 174 16.17 16.22 9.20
N PHE A 175 15.59 15.38 10.06
CA PHE A 175 14.21 15.54 10.46
C PHE A 175 13.98 16.86 11.22
N ARG A 176 12.92 17.59 10.85
CA ARG A 176 12.49 18.81 11.53
C ARG A 176 11.40 18.49 12.54
N SER A 177 11.67 18.64 13.84
CA SER A 177 10.69 18.35 14.90
C SER A 177 9.36 19.11 14.76
N GLN A 178 9.41 20.33 14.20
CA GLN A 178 8.24 21.17 13.92
C GLN A 178 7.29 20.56 12.87
N ALA A 179 7.74 19.60 12.05
CA ALA A 179 6.91 19.00 10.99
C ALA A 179 5.67 18.30 11.55
N VAL A 180 5.75 17.72 12.76
CA VAL A 180 4.59 17.12 13.44
C VAL A 180 3.56 18.18 13.81
N GLU A 181 4.00 19.32 14.36
CA GLU A 181 3.11 20.43 14.74
C GLU A 181 2.53 21.16 13.53
N GLU A 182 3.30 21.27 12.44
CA GLU A 182 2.84 21.79 11.16
C GLU A 182 1.76 20.87 10.58
N LEU A 183 1.99 19.56 10.52
CA LEU A 183 0.99 18.59 10.05
C LEU A 183 -0.26 18.58 10.95
N ALA A 184 -0.11 18.64 12.27
CA ALA A 184 -1.24 18.65 13.20
C ALA A 184 -2.18 19.86 12.98
N ARG A 185 -1.67 20.98 12.45
CA ARG A 185 -2.47 22.19 12.16
C ARG A 185 -3.11 22.20 10.77
N ARG A 186 -2.76 21.25 9.90
CA ARG A 186 -3.31 21.18 8.55
C ARG A 186 -4.79 20.78 8.56
N ALA A 187 -5.56 21.35 7.63
CA ALA A 187 -6.96 21.00 7.44
C ALA A 187 -7.14 19.59 6.86
N ASP A 188 -6.19 19.14 6.03
CA ASP A 188 -6.15 17.84 5.36
C ASP A 188 -5.34 16.79 6.12
N ARG A 189 -5.12 16.98 7.43
CA ARG A 189 -4.28 16.09 8.26
C ARG A 189 -4.74 14.61 8.28
N GLU A 190 -6.02 14.35 8.02
CA GLU A 190 -6.57 12.99 7.90
C GLU A 190 -6.02 12.22 6.70
N ASP A 191 -5.62 12.92 5.65
CA ASP A 191 -4.97 12.35 4.48
C ASP A 191 -3.53 11.91 4.77
N PHE A 192 -3.01 12.20 5.98
CA PHE A 192 -1.66 11.88 6.45
C PHE A 192 -1.68 11.12 7.79
N ASN A 193 -2.73 10.33 8.00
CA ASN A 193 -2.89 9.43 9.16
C ASN A 193 -2.96 10.15 10.52
N LEU A 194 -3.46 11.39 10.58
CA LEU A 194 -3.84 12.05 11.84
C LEU A 194 -5.37 12.21 11.95
N PRO A 195 -6.00 11.92 13.10
CA PRO A 195 -7.45 12.00 13.23
C PRO A 195 -7.98 13.44 13.20
N ALA A 196 -9.19 13.65 12.67
CA ALA A 196 -9.90 14.94 12.71
C ALA A 196 -10.00 15.55 14.11
N GLY A 197 -10.13 14.71 15.15
CA GLY A 197 -10.30 15.12 16.54
C GLY A 197 -9.01 15.50 17.26
N LEU A 198 -7.86 15.50 16.59
CA LEU A 198 -6.56 15.76 17.21
C LEU A 198 -6.49 17.17 17.83
N THR A 199 -6.17 17.23 19.11
CA THR A 199 -5.98 18.46 19.89
C THR A 199 -4.52 18.77 20.18
N ALA A 200 -3.68 17.74 20.31
CA ALA A 200 -2.23 17.88 20.47
C ALA A 200 -1.49 16.68 19.87
N ALA A 201 -0.29 16.92 19.33
CA ALA A 201 0.64 15.87 18.93
C ALA A 201 2.07 16.31 19.25
N LYS A 202 2.87 15.40 19.80
CA LYS A 202 4.29 15.64 20.10
C LYS A 202 5.15 14.47 19.64
N PRO A 203 6.31 14.72 18.99
CA PRO A 203 7.25 13.65 18.67
C PRO A 203 7.86 13.07 19.95
N ARG A 204 8.00 11.74 20.01
CA ARG A 204 8.70 11.03 21.10
C ARG A 204 10.01 10.43 20.61
N GLU A 205 9.94 9.67 19.53
CA GLU A 205 11.09 8.98 18.94
C GLU A 205 11.15 9.25 17.44
N VAL A 206 12.37 9.35 16.90
CA VAL A 206 12.62 9.56 15.48
C VAL A 206 13.62 8.51 15.02
N HIS A 207 13.21 7.72 14.04
CA HIS A 207 13.99 6.65 13.44
C HIS A 207 14.16 6.92 11.96
N LYS A 208 15.35 6.62 11.43
CA LYS A 208 15.57 6.60 9.99
C LYS A 208 15.23 5.20 9.47
N GLN A 209 14.33 5.15 8.50
CA GLN A 209 13.93 3.93 7.81
C GLN A 209 14.08 4.12 6.30
N TRP A 210 13.93 3.01 5.59
CA TRP A 210 14.15 2.95 4.16
C TRP A 210 12.98 2.29 3.44
N LEU A 211 12.56 2.93 2.35
CA LEU A 211 11.46 2.49 1.50
C LEU A 211 12.02 2.03 0.14
N PRO A 212 11.92 0.72 -0.18
CA PRO A 212 12.23 0.25 -1.52
C PRO A 212 11.23 0.79 -2.54
N ALA A 213 11.74 1.43 -3.58
CA ALA A 213 10.97 1.93 -4.70
C ALA A 213 11.61 1.50 -6.02
N TYR A 214 10.79 1.36 -7.04
CA TYR A 214 11.25 1.24 -8.41
C TYR A 214 10.91 2.50 -9.19
N VAL A 215 11.85 2.96 -9.99
CA VAL A 215 11.68 4.12 -10.85
C VAL A 215 11.80 3.66 -12.28
N VAL A 216 10.79 3.95 -13.09
CA VAL A 216 10.76 3.62 -14.51
C VAL A 216 10.92 4.91 -15.28
N GLU A 217 12.04 5.04 -15.96
CA GLU A 217 12.25 6.13 -16.91
C GLU A 217 11.48 5.80 -18.19
N CYS A 218 10.57 6.68 -18.58
CA CYS A 218 9.87 6.63 -19.85
C CYS A 218 10.31 7.81 -20.73
N GLU A 219 10.05 7.75 -22.03
CA GLU A 219 10.46 8.80 -22.98
C GLU A 219 10.00 10.22 -22.61
N SER A 220 8.82 10.36 -21.98
CA SER A 220 8.23 11.66 -21.66
C SER A 220 7.98 11.89 -20.17
N THR A 221 8.27 10.92 -19.30
CA THR A 221 7.92 11.00 -17.88
C THR A 221 8.71 9.98 -17.05
N VAL A 222 8.61 10.09 -15.73
CA VAL A 222 9.13 9.09 -14.80
C VAL A 222 7.99 8.58 -13.93
N LEU A 223 7.90 7.25 -13.81
CA LEU A 223 6.92 6.59 -12.96
C LEU A 223 7.63 5.98 -11.75
N VAL A 224 7.06 6.15 -10.56
CA VAL A 224 7.59 5.59 -9.32
C VAL A 224 6.63 4.53 -8.81
N PHE A 225 7.15 3.39 -8.36
CA PHE A 225 6.34 2.28 -7.85
C PHE A 225 6.87 1.84 -6.50
N VAL A 226 5.95 1.75 -5.54
CA VAL A 226 6.19 1.18 -4.22
C VAL A 226 5.18 0.09 -3.94
N LYS A 227 5.46 -0.76 -2.94
CA LYS A 227 4.56 -1.89 -2.64
C LYS A 227 3.20 -1.44 -2.10
N ALA A 228 3.17 -0.31 -1.38
CA ALA A 228 2.01 0.19 -0.67
C ALA A 228 0.86 0.62 -1.60
N ILE A 229 1.19 0.98 -2.85
CA ILE A 229 0.26 1.59 -3.81
C ILE A 229 0.06 0.65 -4.98
N ASP A 230 -1.20 0.47 -5.39
CA ASP A 230 -1.56 -0.33 -6.56
C ASP A 230 -1.51 0.51 -7.85
N GLY A 231 -0.30 0.91 -8.25
CA GLY A 231 -0.08 1.76 -9.42
C GLY A 231 1.13 2.69 -9.26
N PRO A 232 1.32 3.64 -10.18
CA PRO A 232 2.31 4.70 -10.04
C PRO A 232 2.03 5.58 -8.81
N ASP A 233 3.07 5.92 -8.08
CA ASP A 233 3.05 6.80 -6.93
C ASP A 233 3.38 8.24 -7.35
N GLU A 234 2.33 9.04 -7.56
CA GLU A 234 2.47 10.44 -7.96
C GLU A 234 3.13 11.31 -6.88
N TYR A 235 2.94 10.98 -5.60
CA TYR A 235 3.56 11.72 -4.51
C TYR A 235 5.07 11.56 -4.57
N LEU A 236 5.55 10.32 -4.60
CA LEU A 236 6.99 10.04 -4.67
C LEU A 236 7.59 10.50 -6.00
N ALA A 237 6.85 10.41 -7.12
CA ALA A 237 7.33 10.96 -8.39
C ALA A 237 7.66 12.46 -8.28
N ARG A 238 6.78 13.27 -7.67
CA ARG A 238 7.03 14.71 -7.45
C ARG A 238 8.17 14.97 -6.48
N VAL A 239 8.25 14.21 -5.38
CA VAL A 239 9.33 14.37 -4.39
C VAL A 239 10.69 14.03 -4.98
N LEU A 240 10.74 13.00 -5.84
CA LEU A 240 11.98 12.51 -6.42
C LEU A 240 12.43 13.29 -7.67
N GLU A 241 11.53 13.94 -8.40
CA GLU A 241 11.83 14.65 -9.65
C GLU A 241 13.13 15.51 -9.60
N PRO A 242 13.38 16.32 -8.55
CA PRO A 242 14.62 17.12 -8.48
C PRO A 242 15.90 16.29 -8.35
N TYR A 243 15.80 15.08 -7.78
CA TYR A 243 16.93 14.18 -7.50
C TYR A 243 17.18 13.17 -8.62
N LEU A 244 16.15 12.85 -9.41
CA LEU A 244 16.22 11.82 -10.43
C LEU A 244 17.13 12.17 -11.59
N ARG A 245 17.19 13.44 -12.01
CA ARG A 245 18.00 13.84 -13.17
C ARG A 245 19.47 13.46 -13.00
N ASP A 246 20.05 13.74 -11.83
CA ASP A 246 21.47 13.46 -11.57
C ASP A 246 21.74 11.97 -11.42
N ILE A 247 20.81 11.22 -10.81
CA ILE A 247 20.90 9.76 -10.69
C ILE A 247 20.86 9.11 -12.07
N LEU A 248 19.89 9.52 -12.89
CA LEU A 248 19.70 9.00 -14.25
C LEU A 248 20.89 9.36 -15.15
N ALA A 249 21.52 10.52 -14.94
CA ALA A 249 22.71 10.94 -15.69
C ALA A 249 23.99 10.22 -15.23
N GLY A 250 24.14 9.95 -13.92
CA GLY A 250 25.31 9.29 -13.36
C GLY A 250 25.37 7.78 -13.62
N GLU A 251 24.21 7.13 -13.76
CA GLU A 251 24.10 5.73 -14.14
C GLU A 251 24.23 5.57 -15.65
N LEU A 252 25.41 5.14 -16.12
CA LEU A 252 25.62 4.74 -17.52
C LEU A 252 24.71 3.53 -17.82
N PRO A 253 23.67 3.69 -18.66
CA PRO A 253 22.79 2.58 -18.97
C PRO A 253 23.60 1.49 -19.69
N ALA A 254 23.49 0.25 -19.20
CA ALA A 254 24.04 -0.89 -19.94
C ALA A 254 23.41 -0.94 -21.33
N ASP A 255 24.19 -1.24 -22.38
CA ASP A 255 23.63 -1.43 -23.72
C ASP A 255 22.63 -2.59 -23.69
N PRO A 256 21.31 -2.33 -23.85
CA PRO A 256 20.32 -3.38 -23.77
C PRO A 256 20.56 -4.48 -24.82
N ARG A 257 21.15 -4.14 -25.98
CA ARG A 257 21.44 -5.12 -27.02
C ARG A 257 22.48 -6.13 -26.57
N GLU A 258 23.56 -5.66 -25.95
CA GLU A 258 24.62 -6.51 -25.42
C GLU A 258 24.07 -7.38 -24.27
N VAL A 259 23.37 -6.76 -23.31
CA VAL A 259 22.79 -7.47 -22.16
C VAL A 259 21.90 -8.63 -22.60
N TRP A 260 20.99 -8.38 -23.55
CA TRP A 260 20.04 -9.39 -23.98
C TRP A 260 20.64 -10.42 -24.94
N ARG A 261 21.60 -10.03 -25.80
CA ARG A 261 22.33 -11.00 -26.63
C ARG A 261 23.11 -11.97 -25.77
N THR A 262 23.92 -11.47 -24.84
CA THR A 262 24.69 -12.32 -23.92
C THR A 262 23.79 -13.25 -23.11
N TRP A 263 22.64 -12.76 -22.64
CA TRP A 263 21.71 -13.60 -21.91
C TRP A 263 21.07 -14.68 -22.80
N LEU A 264 20.56 -14.30 -23.98
CA LEU A 264 19.97 -15.23 -24.94
C LEU A 264 20.97 -16.29 -25.39
N ASP A 265 22.21 -15.92 -25.68
CA ASP A 265 23.30 -16.85 -25.99
C ASP A 265 23.56 -17.82 -24.83
N GLY A 266 23.63 -17.29 -23.60
CA GLY A 266 23.80 -18.10 -22.39
C GLY A 266 22.65 -19.06 -22.12
N VAL A 267 21.44 -18.72 -22.56
CA VAL A 267 20.29 -19.62 -22.62
C VAL A 267 20.09 -20.22 -24.01
N GLY A 268 21.15 -20.41 -24.80
CA GLY A 268 21.16 -21.22 -26.03
C GLY A 268 20.30 -20.72 -27.19
N PHE A 269 20.07 -19.42 -27.32
CA PHE A 269 19.34 -18.78 -28.42
C PHE A 269 20.25 -17.77 -29.15
N THR A 270 21.24 -18.26 -29.90
CA THR A 270 22.25 -17.42 -30.56
C THR A 270 21.73 -16.63 -31.75
N ASP A 271 20.67 -17.12 -32.41
CA ASP A 271 20.12 -16.50 -33.62
C ASP A 271 18.92 -15.59 -33.33
N VAL A 272 18.53 -15.46 -32.06
CA VAL A 272 17.37 -14.65 -31.65
C VAL A 272 17.83 -13.22 -31.39
N THR A 273 17.34 -12.29 -32.21
CA THR A 273 17.56 -10.85 -32.00
C THR A 273 16.32 -10.19 -31.39
N PRO A 274 16.42 -9.54 -30.22
CA PRO A 274 15.33 -8.76 -29.65
C PRO A 274 14.83 -7.66 -30.59
N GLN A 275 13.52 -7.65 -30.84
CA GLN A 275 12.83 -6.63 -31.63
C GLN A 275 12.22 -5.57 -30.73
N VAL A 276 12.06 -4.35 -31.23
CA VAL A 276 11.38 -3.26 -30.50
C VAL A 276 9.91 -3.22 -30.92
N THR A 277 9.00 -3.24 -29.95
CA THR A 277 7.55 -3.17 -30.15
C THR A 277 7.07 -1.72 -30.30
N ALA A 278 5.80 -1.51 -30.66
CA ALA A 278 5.23 -0.19 -30.89
C ALA A 278 5.29 0.74 -29.65
N ASN A 279 5.22 0.17 -28.45
CA ASN A 279 5.36 0.85 -27.15
C ASN A 279 6.83 0.97 -26.67
N GLY A 280 7.81 0.70 -27.55
CA GLY A 280 9.24 0.87 -27.24
C GLY A 280 9.88 -0.28 -26.45
N MET A 281 9.11 -1.30 -26.03
CA MET A 281 9.65 -2.44 -25.31
C MET A 281 10.42 -3.39 -26.22
N ARG A 282 11.31 -4.19 -25.63
CA ARG A 282 12.03 -5.24 -26.36
C ARG A 282 11.32 -6.57 -26.21
N ARG A 283 11.24 -7.32 -27.30
CA ARG A 283 10.60 -8.64 -27.39
C ARG A 283 11.54 -9.63 -28.06
N ALA A 284 11.77 -10.78 -27.42
CA ALA A 284 12.44 -11.91 -28.03
C ALA A 284 11.39 -12.94 -28.46
N VAL A 285 11.25 -13.14 -29.78
CA VAL A 285 10.36 -14.15 -30.34
C VAL A 285 11.08 -15.49 -30.35
N LEU A 286 10.53 -16.46 -29.62
CA LEU A 286 11.08 -17.80 -29.46
C LEU A 286 10.17 -18.86 -30.11
N PRO A 287 10.73 -20.00 -30.55
CA PRO A 287 9.94 -21.10 -31.11
C PRO A 287 8.94 -21.67 -30.10
N ALA A 288 7.75 -22.06 -30.55
CA ALA A 288 6.73 -22.69 -29.70
C ALA A 288 7.26 -23.88 -28.87
N SER A 289 8.19 -24.66 -29.44
CA SER A 289 8.75 -25.86 -28.81
C SER A 289 9.47 -25.61 -27.47
N VAL A 290 9.85 -24.37 -27.16
CA VAL A 290 10.56 -24.01 -25.92
C VAL A 290 9.63 -23.82 -24.73
N PHE A 291 8.32 -23.71 -24.97
CA PHE A 291 7.29 -23.60 -23.94
C PHE A 291 6.45 -24.88 -23.93
N PRO A 292 6.33 -25.62 -22.81
CA PRO A 292 6.92 -25.39 -21.49
C PRO A 292 8.31 -26.03 -21.30
N SER A 293 8.89 -26.62 -22.34
CA SER A 293 10.05 -27.54 -22.23
C SER A 293 11.29 -26.88 -21.61
N ARG A 294 11.51 -25.60 -21.90
CA ARG A 294 12.62 -24.80 -21.38
C ARG A 294 12.16 -23.67 -20.46
N PHE A 295 11.04 -23.03 -20.82
CA PHE A 295 10.44 -21.96 -20.03
C PHE A 295 9.02 -22.35 -19.64
N ALA A 296 8.65 -22.16 -18.38
CA ALA A 296 7.29 -22.43 -17.92
C ALA A 296 6.24 -21.58 -18.66
N TRP A 297 4.98 -22.02 -18.67
CA TRP A 297 3.86 -21.27 -19.26
C TRP A 297 3.71 -19.85 -18.72
N SER A 298 4.07 -19.61 -17.46
CA SER A 298 4.06 -18.29 -16.84
C SER A 298 5.07 -17.32 -17.45
N LYS A 299 6.09 -17.81 -18.16
CA LYS A 299 7.11 -16.99 -18.81
C LYS A 299 6.70 -16.50 -20.20
N LEU A 300 5.78 -17.18 -20.88
CA LEU A 300 5.26 -16.68 -22.15
C LEU A 300 4.49 -15.36 -21.92
N GLY A 301 4.88 -14.30 -22.63
CA GLY A 301 4.34 -12.95 -22.50
C GLY A 301 4.85 -12.16 -21.29
N SER A 302 5.60 -12.79 -20.38
CA SER A 302 6.19 -12.15 -19.21
C SER A 302 7.55 -11.53 -19.55
N PHE A 303 8.13 -10.82 -18.59
CA PHE A 303 9.36 -10.07 -18.75
C PHE A 303 10.49 -10.67 -17.93
N GLU A 304 11.68 -10.64 -18.51
CA GLU A 304 12.94 -10.76 -17.78
C GLU A 304 13.47 -9.35 -17.51
N VAL A 305 14.01 -9.10 -16.32
CA VAL A 305 14.63 -7.82 -15.93
C VAL A 305 16.09 -8.07 -15.60
N ARG A 306 17.00 -7.35 -16.28
CA ARG A 306 18.45 -7.47 -16.09
C ARG A 306 19.15 -6.14 -16.29
N ARG A 307 20.05 -5.78 -15.37
CA ARG A 307 20.88 -4.56 -15.44
C ARG A 307 20.05 -3.33 -15.86
N GLN A 308 18.95 -3.09 -15.15
CA GLN A 308 18.00 -1.99 -15.38
C GLN A 308 17.21 -2.06 -16.72
N THR A 309 17.44 -3.08 -17.55
CA THR A 309 16.71 -3.28 -18.81
C THR A 309 15.67 -4.40 -18.66
N PHE A 310 14.73 -4.49 -19.59
CA PHE A 310 13.72 -5.55 -19.62
C PHE A 310 13.50 -6.10 -21.03
N LEU A 311 13.14 -7.38 -21.11
CA LEU A 311 12.89 -8.11 -22.34
C LEU A 311 11.65 -9.00 -22.17
N GLN A 312 10.67 -8.84 -23.05
CA GLN A 312 9.50 -9.71 -23.12
C GLN A 312 9.88 -11.03 -23.82
N LEU A 313 9.52 -12.16 -23.21
CA LEU A 313 9.63 -13.47 -23.87
C LEU A 313 8.34 -13.76 -24.62
N TRP A 314 8.44 -14.05 -25.92
CA TRP A 314 7.28 -14.14 -26.80
C TRP A 314 7.31 -15.37 -27.70
N CYS A 315 6.14 -15.70 -28.23
CA CYS A 315 5.96 -16.71 -29.27
C CYS A 315 4.84 -16.22 -30.20
N ASP A 316 5.09 -16.20 -31.50
CA ASP A 316 4.10 -15.69 -32.46
C ASP A 316 2.90 -16.62 -32.63
N ASP A 317 3.05 -17.91 -32.29
CA ASP A 317 1.98 -18.91 -32.35
C ASP A 317 0.79 -18.53 -31.44
N PRO A 318 -0.37 -18.14 -32.02
CA PRO A 318 -1.54 -17.75 -31.24
C PRO A 318 -2.12 -18.91 -30.42
N ALA A 319 -2.01 -20.15 -30.90
CA ALA A 319 -2.51 -21.32 -30.17
C ALA A 319 -1.68 -21.57 -28.91
N MET A 320 -0.37 -21.31 -28.96
CA MET A 320 0.50 -21.38 -27.79
C MET A 320 0.20 -20.29 -26.77
N ARG A 321 -0.01 -19.05 -27.23
CA ARG A 321 -0.42 -17.93 -26.36
C ARG A 321 -1.78 -18.21 -25.71
N ARG A 322 -2.74 -18.71 -26.48
CA ARG A 322 -4.05 -19.16 -25.99
C ARG A 322 -3.91 -20.23 -24.89
N ARG A 323 -3.09 -21.25 -25.15
CA ARG A 323 -2.83 -22.33 -24.20
C ARG A 323 -2.18 -21.82 -22.92
N ALA A 324 -1.25 -20.87 -23.01
CA ALA A 324 -0.65 -20.27 -21.82
C ALA A 324 -1.67 -19.55 -20.93
N VAL A 325 -2.66 -18.85 -21.50
CA VAL A 325 -3.77 -18.27 -20.72
C VAL A 325 -4.50 -19.35 -19.93
N LEU A 326 -4.87 -20.47 -20.58
CA LEU A 326 -5.61 -21.57 -19.94
C LEU A 326 -4.79 -22.28 -18.86
N GLU A 327 -3.51 -22.55 -19.11
CA GLU A 327 -2.59 -23.17 -18.13
C GLU A 327 -2.41 -22.25 -16.90
N ARG A 328 -2.30 -20.93 -17.11
CA ARG A 328 -2.19 -19.93 -16.03
C ARG A 328 -3.50 -19.75 -15.26
N ALA A 329 -4.66 -19.86 -15.91
CA ALA A 329 -5.97 -19.85 -15.25
C ALA A 329 -6.06 -20.93 -14.16
N GLY A 330 -5.68 -22.17 -14.50
CA GLY A 330 -5.65 -23.28 -13.54
C GLY A 330 -4.68 -23.01 -12.38
N ALA A 331 -3.52 -22.40 -12.65
CA ALA A 331 -2.56 -22.04 -11.60
C ALA A 331 -3.09 -20.96 -10.65
N MET A 332 -3.80 -19.94 -11.16
CA MET A 332 -4.39 -18.88 -10.33
C MET A 332 -5.41 -19.43 -9.32
N VAL A 333 -6.25 -20.38 -9.77
CA VAL A 333 -7.24 -21.05 -8.93
C VAL A 333 -6.55 -21.93 -7.88
N ARG A 334 -5.56 -22.73 -8.26
CA ARG A 334 -4.80 -23.58 -7.33
C ARG A 334 -4.05 -22.80 -6.25
N ALA A 335 -3.59 -21.60 -6.58
CA ALA A 335 -2.89 -20.74 -5.62
C ALA A 335 -3.81 -20.18 -4.52
N GLY A 336 -5.13 -20.37 -4.60
CA GLY A 336 -6.09 -19.83 -3.63
C GLY A 336 -6.11 -18.29 -3.59
N SER A 337 -5.57 -17.65 -4.63
CA SER A 337 -5.32 -16.21 -4.69
C SER A 337 -6.49 -15.39 -5.21
N LEU A 338 -7.66 -16.02 -5.36
CA LEU A 338 -8.86 -15.46 -5.98
C LEU A 338 -10.05 -15.61 -5.02
N LEU A 339 -10.80 -14.53 -4.85
CA LEU A 339 -11.97 -14.45 -3.98
C LEU A 339 -13.28 -14.78 -4.70
N GLY A 340 -13.31 -14.81 -6.05
CA GLY A 340 -14.50 -15.19 -6.82
C GLY A 340 -14.35 -15.15 -8.35
N ILE A 341 -15.44 -15.45 -9.08
CA ILE A 341 -15.48 -15.53 -10.57
C ILE A 341 -15.12 -14.19 -11.22
N GLY A 342 -15.58 -13.07 -10.66
CA GLY A 342 -15.35 -11.75 -11.23
C GLY A 342 -13.86 -11.45 -11.28
N GLU A 343 -13.17 -11.69 -10.16
CA GLU A 343 -11.72 -11.51 -10.08
C GLU A 343 -10.95 -12.44 -11.02
N LEU A 344 -11.40 -13.69 -11.20
CA LEU A 344 -10.81 -14.59 -12.20
C LEU A 344 -11.02 -14.06 -13.62
N ALA A 345 -12.22 -13.59 -13.95
CA ALA A 345 -12.55 -13.05 -15.27
C ALA A 345 -11.72 -11.80 -15.57
N ASP A 346 -11.61 -10.87 -14.62
CA ASP A 346 -10.81 -9.65 -14.75
C ASP A 346 -9.33 -9.99 -14.98
N ARG A 347 -8.75 -10.86 -14.14
CA ARG A 347 -7.35 -11.30 -14.32
C ARG A 347 -7.12 -12.05 -15.63
N LEU A 348 -8.11 -12.80 -16.12
CA LEU A 348 -8.01 -13.48 -17.41
C LEU A 348 -8.13 -12.50 -18.58
N ALA A 349 -8.93 -11.45 -18.45
CA ALA A 349 -9.01 -10.40 -19.45
C ALA A 349 -7.68 -9.63 -19.56
N ASP A 350 -7.08 -9.27 -18.42
CA ASP A 350 -5.75 -8.64 -18.37
C ASP A 350 -4.69 -9.54 -19.00
N LEU A 351 -4.68 -10.83 -18.64
CA LEU A 351 -3.73 -11.79 -19.16
C LEU A 351 -3.91 -12.05 -20.67
N ALA A 352 -5.16 -12.16 -21.13
CA ALA A 352 -5.46 -12.33 -22.54
C ALA A 352 -5.02 -11.11 -23.36
N THR A 353 -5.23 -9.91 -22.83
CA THR A 353 -4.73 -8.66 -23.39
C THR A 353 -3.20 -8.65 -23.46
N GLN A 354 -2.52 -9.01 -22.36
CA GLN A 354 -1.05 -9.13 -22.31
C GLN A 354 -0.50 -10.12 -23.35
N LEU A 355 -1.23 -11.21 -23.61
CA LEU A 355 -0.85 -12.25 -24.58
C LEU A 355 -1.42 -12.02 -25.99
N GLU A 356 -2.10 -10.90 -26.23
CA GLU A 356 -2.70 -10.56 -27.52
C GLU A 356 -3.60 -11.70 -28.07
N VAL A 357 -4.45 -12.27 -27.20
CA VAL A 357 -5.45 -13.30 -27.56
C VAL A 357 -6.83 -12.92 -27.01
N THR A 358 -7.90 -13.48 -27.58
CA THR A 358 -9.26 -13.28 -27.06
C THR A 358 -9.40 -13.88 -25.67
N THR A 359 -10.13 -13.25 -24.75
CA THR A 359 -10.37 -13.81 -23.40
C THR A 359 -11.09 -15.17 -23.48
N PRO A 360 -10.69 -16.21 -22.73
CA PRO A 360 -11.43 -17.47 -22.68
C PRO A 360 -12.79 -17.31 -22.04
N ASP A 361 -13.81 -17.83 -22.72
CA ASP A 361 -15.14 -17.91 -22.15
C ASP A 361 -15.20 -19.03 -21.06
N PRO A 362 -16.19 -18.99 -20.15
CA PRO A 362 -16.33 -20.01 -19.12
C PRO A 362 -16.50 -21.44 -19.66
N LEU A 363 -17.09 -21.61 -20.84
CA LEU A 363 -17.30 -22.93 -21.45
C LEU A 363 -15.99 -23.52 -21.95
N GLU A 364 -15.09 -22.71 -22.49
CA GLU A 364 -13.74 -23.07 -22.88
C GLU A 364 -12.90 -23.47 -21.67
N LEU A 365 -12.95 -22.70 -20.57
CA LEU A 365 -12.28 -23.06 -19.31
C LEU A 365 -12.77 -24.42 -18.79
N ARG A 366 -14.09 -24.69 -18.84
CA ARG A 366 -14.66 -25.99 -18.44
C ARG A 366 -14.19 -27.12 -19.35
N ARG A 367 -14.18 -26.92 -20.68
CA ARG A 367 -13.66 -27.90 -21.65
C ARG A 367 -12.19 -28.20 -21.40
N TYR A 368 -11.41 -27.16 -21.15
CA TYR A 368 -9.98 -27.26 -20.83
C TYR A 368 -9.76 -28.06 -19.54
N ALA A 369 -10.43 -27.68 -18.46
CA ALA A 369 -10.33 -28.34 -17.15
C ALA A 369 -10.66 -29.84 -17.25
N LYS A 370 -11.71 -30.20 -18.01
CA LYS A 370 -12.05 -31.60 -18.31
C LYS A 370 -10.95 -32.31 -19.09
N SER A 371 -10.41 -31.69 -20.15
CA SER A 371 -9.35 -32.29 -20.98
C SER A 371 -8.05 -32.57 -20.22
N LYS A 372 -7.81 -31.82 -19.13
CA LYS A 372 -6.63 -31.93 -18.27
C LYS A 372 -6.87 -32.75 -16.99
N ASN A 373 -8.09 -33.22 -16.76
CA ASN A 373 -8.51 -33.81 -15.49
C ASN A 373 -8.16 -32.89 -14.29
N ASP A 374 -8.37 -31.57 -14.45
CA ASP A 374 -8.06 -30.57 -13.43
C ASP A 374 -9.26 -30.38 -12.49
N ASP A 375 -9.41 -31.29 -11.53
CA ASP A 375 -10.57 -31.32 -10.61
C ASP A 375 -10.71 -30.03 -9.80
N ILE A 376 -9.60 -29.36 -9.47
CA ILE A 376 -9.61 -28.10 -8.72
C ILE A 376 -10.24 -27.00 -9.57
N LEU A 377 -9.80 -26.86 -10.83
CA LEU A 377 -10.39 -25.88 -11.75
C LEU A 377 -11.85 -26.23 -12.06
N GLN A 378 -12.19 -27.52 -12.19
CA GLN A 378 -13.58 -27.95 -12.39
C GLN A 378 -14.49 -27.61 -11.20
N VAL A 379 -14.05 -27.89 -9.96
CA VAL A 379 -14.78 -27.57 -8.73
C VAL A 379 -14.93 -26.06 -8.56
N ALA A 380 -13.87 -25.30 -8.87
CA ALA A 380 -13.95 -23.86 -8.87
C ALA A 380 -15.02 -23.39 -9.88
N LEU A 381 -14.98 -23.84 -11.13
CA LEU A 381 -15.94 -23.44 -12.17
C LEU A 381 -17.38 -23.94 -11.94
N SER A 382 -17.58 -24.97 -11.10
CA SER A 382 -18.90 -25.53 -10.77
C SER A 382 -19.55 -24.89 -9.55
N ARG A 383 -18.76 -24.51 -8.54
CA ARG A 383 -19.23 -23.71 -7.38
C ARG A 383 -19.61 -22.28 -7.74
N MET A 384 -19.30 -21.86 -8.96
CA MET A 384 -19.46 -20.49 -9.43
C MET A 384 -20.53 -20.37 -10.54
N GLY A 385 -21.38 -21.40 -10.74
CA GLY A 385 -22.46 -21.42 -11.75
C GLY A 385 -23.85 -21.60 -11.17
#